data_AF-A0AAE4NSD0-F1
#
_entry.id   AF-A0AAE4NSD0-F1
#
_cell.length_a   1.000
_cell.length_b   1.000
_cell.length_c   1.000
_cell.angle_alpha   90.00
_cell.angle_beta   90.00
_cell.angle_gamma   90.00
#
_symmetry.space_group_name_H-M   'P 1'
#
loop_
_entity.id
_entity.type
_entity.pdbx_description
1 polymer ?
#
loop_
_entity_poly.entity_id
_entity_poly.type
_entity_poly.pdbx_seq_one_letter_code
_entity_poly.pdbx_strand_id
1 'polypeptide(L)'
;MQREFLKNLGLSDEAIDKVMAENGKDVNDIKTQLNTAETERESYKSQVEERDTQISQLKTNNTDNAELQKQLTDLQSQIQTKDSDATQQLSAAKKEFAVKLALKDSGTVNSDILFGQVNMDNVVIQDDGKISGLDDQVARFKESMPYLFQSTETTPPTGKVTIGGNPPAGSQAGEKTMVQKIQERLGE
;
A
#
# COMPACT_ATOMS: atom_id res chain seq x y z
N MET A 1 -5.14 -10.36 3.13
CA MET A 1 -6.50 -10.72 2.78
C MET A 1 -6.94 -11.67 3.88
N GLN A 2 -8.17 -11.55 4.36
CA GLN A 2 -8.64 -12.39 5.47
C GLN A 2 -9.53 -13.48 4.91
N ARG A 3 -9.28 -14.73 5.33
CA ARG A 3 -9.97 -15.90 4.77
C ARG A 3 -11.49 -15.81 5.00
N GLU A 4 -11.90 -15.39 6.19
CA GLU A 4 -13.31 -15.29 6.58
C GLU A 4 -14.06 -14.22 5.78
N PHE A 5 -13.42 -13.10 5.43
CA PHE A 5 -14.00 -12.12 4.51
C PHE A 5 -14.34 -12.76 3.15
N LEU A 6 -13.42 -13.55 2.59
CA LEU A 6 -13.65 -14.21 1.30
C LEU A 6 -14.72 -15.32 1.39
N LYS A 7 -14.78 -16.05 2.51
CA LYS A 7 -15.86 -17.01 2.77
C LYS A 7 -17.22 -16.33 2.83
N ASN A 8 -17.31 -15.17 3.50
CA ASN A 8 -18.55 -14.40 3.61
C ASN A 8 -19.04 -13.85 2.26
N LEU A 9 -18.16 -13.70 1.27
CA LEU A 9 -18.53 -13.37 -0.12
C LEU A 9 -19.08 -14.58 -0.91
N GLY A 10 -19.15 -15.77 -0.30
CA GLY A 10 -19.64 -16.99 -0.94
C GLY A 10 -18.63 -17.64 -1.92
N LEU A 11 -17.34 -17.31 -1.79
CA LEU A 11 -16.29 -17.94 -2.59
C LEU A 11 -16.05 -19.38 -2.15
N SER A 12 -15.71 -20.26 -3.09
CA SER A 12 -15.30 -21.64 -2.78
C SER A 12 -13.93 -21.66 -2.09
N ASP A 13 -13.66 -22.67 -1.26
CA ASP A 13 -12.36 -22.83 -0.59
C ASP A 13 -11.19 -22.79 -1.58
N GLU A 14 -11.39 -23.35 -2.77
CA GLU A 14 -10.38 -23.40 -3.83
C GLU A 14 -10.12 -22.03 -4.47
N ALA A 15 -11.14 -21.18 -4.60
CA ALA A 15 -10.97 -19.78 -5.02
C ALA A 15 -10.31 -18.94 -3.92
N ILE A 16 -10.67 -19.19 -2.67
CA ILE A 16 -10.08 -18.54 -1.49
C ILE A 16 -8.58 -18.82 -1.40
N ASP A 17 -8.18 -20.08 -1.55
CA ASP A 17 -6.76 -20.48 -1.48
C ASP A 17 -5.94 -19.78 -2.57
N LYS A 18 -6.48 -19.66 -3.80
CA LYS A 18 -5.83 -18.93 -4.90
C LYS A 18 -5.67 -17.44 -4.59
N VAL A 19 -6.72 -16.77 -4.10
CA VAL A 19 -6.68 -15.34 -3.75
C VAL A 19 -5.68 -15.08 -2.62
N MET A 20 -5.66 -15.95 -1.60
CA MET A 20 -4.72 -15.83 -0.49
C MET A 20 -3.27 -16.06 -0.93
N ALA A 21 -3.03 -17.02 -1.84
CA ALA A 21 -1.72 -17.26 -2.41
C ALA A 21 -1.21 -16.06 -3.21
N GLU A 22 -2.03 -15.50 -4.12
CA GLU A 22 -1.65 -14.31 -4.90
C GLU A 22 -1.39 -13.11 -3.98
N ASN A 23 -2.24 -12.89 -2.98
CA ASN A 23 -2.03 -11.82 -2.01
C ASN A 23 -0.78 -12.01 -1.15
N GLY A 24 -0.42 -13.25 -0.83
CA GLY A 24 0.83 -13.57 -0.14
C GLY A 24 2.06 -13.27 -1.00
N LYS A 25 1.99 -13.60 -2.30
CA LYS A 25 3.01 -13.26 -3.29
C LYS A 25 3.19 -11.74 -3.40
N ASP A 26 2.12 -10.97 -3.57
CA ASP A 26 2.19 -9.51 -3.68
C ASP A 26 2.81 -8.86 -2.44
N VAL A 27 2.44 -9.32 -1.24
CA VAL A 27 3.04 -8.81 0.02
C VAL A 27 4.54 -9.09 0.06
N ASN A 28 4.94 -10.29 -0.35
CA ASN A 28 6.34 -10.68 -0.33
C ASN A 28 7.16 -9.93 -1.39
N ASP A 29 6.58 -9.69 -2.57
CA ASP A 29 7.16 -8.89 -3.64
C ASP A 29 7.38 -7.44 -3.16
N ILE A 30 6.36 -6.82 -2.54
CA ILE A 30 6.49 -5.46 -1.97
C ILE A 30 7.53 -5.42 -0.84
N LYS A 31 7.53 -6.41 0.05
CA LYS A 31 8.53 -6.50 1.13
C LYS A 31 9.95 -6.61 0.57
N THR A 32 10.13 -7.38 -0.51
CA THR A 32 11.41 -7.51 -1.21
C THR A 32 11.84 -6.18 -1.82
N GLN A 33 10.93 -5.49 -2.53
CA GLN A 33 11.20 -4.16 -3.09
C GLN A 33 11.57 -3.14 -2.01
N LEU A 34 10.90 -3.17 -0.85
CA LEU A 34 11.21 -2.30 0.27
C LEU A 34 12.62 -2.54 0.80
N ASN A 35 13.00 -3.80 1.04
CA ASN A 35 14.35 -4.17 1.48
C ASN A 35 15.43 -3.79 0.45
N THR A 36 15.15 -3.96 -0.84
CA THR A 36 16.05 -3.53 -1.92
C THR A 36 16.24 -2.01 -1.89
N ALA A 37 15.15 -1.24 -1.79
CA ALA A 37 15.20 0.22 -1.70
C ALA A 37 15.98 0.70 -0.46
N GLU A 38 15.85 0.00 0.67
CA GLU A 38 16.65 0.26 1.88
C GLU A 38 18.14 0.05 1.64
N THR A 39 18.50 -1.06 0.99
CA THR A 39 19.90 -1.40 0.70
C THR A 39 20.52 -0.41 -0.29
N GLU A 40 19.79 -0.07 -1.36
CA GLU A 40 20.21 0.93 -2.34
C GLU A 40 20.39 2.31 -1.68
N ARG A 41 19.48 2.69 -0.77
CA ARG A 41 19.59 3.94 -0.03
C ARG A 41 20.83 4.00 0.85
N GLU A 42 21.19 2.91 1.53
CA GLU A 42 22.43 2.89 2.33
C GLU A 42 23.68 2.99 1.44
N SER A 43 23.65 2.34 0.28
CA SER A 43 24.71 2.48 -0.74
C SER A 43 24.83 3.92 -1.27
N TYR A 44 23.70 4.57 -1.59
CA TYR A 44 23.70 5.96 -2.05
C TYR A 44 24.13 6.93 -0.96
N LYS A 45 23.74 6.70 0.29
CA LYS A 45 24.19 7.48 1.43
C LYS A 45 25.72 7.41 1.58
N SER A 46 26.31 6.23 1.50
CA SER A 46 27.76 6.08 1.53
C SER A 46 28.45 6.82 0.37
N GLN A 47 27.88 6.77 -0.84
CA GLN A 47 28.39 7.53 -1.99
C GLN A 47 28.27 9.05 -1.79
N VAL A 48 27.21 9.53 -1.14
CA VAL A 48 27.02 10.94 -0.78
C VAL A 48 28.08 11.38 0.22
N GLU A 49 28.33 10.60 1.27
CA GLU A 49 29.36 10.88 2.28
C GLU A 49 30.77 10.95 1.65
N GLU A 50 31.09 10.04 0.73
CA GLU A 50 32.35 10.07 -0.03
C GLU A 50 32.45 11.33 -0.90
N ARG A 51 31.38 11.69 -1.63
CA ARG A 51 31.36 12.90 -2.45
C ARG A 51 31.50 14.18 -1.64
N ASP A 52 30.86 14.26 -0.47
CA ASP A 52 30.97 15.40 0.43
C ASP A 52 32.40 15.55 0.98
N THR A 53 33.06 14.42 1.24
CA THR A 53 34.49 14.40 1.59
C THR A 53 35.35 14.94 0.45
N GLN A 54 35.12 14.50 -0.79
CA GLN A 54 35.85 14.97 -1.98
C GLN A 54 35.59 16.46 -2.25
N ILE A 55 34.35 16.95 -2.11
CA ILE A 55 33.99 18.37 -2.24
C ILE A 55 34.72 19.22 -1.20
N SER A 56 34.82 18.73 0.04
CA SER A 56 35.53 19.42 1.12
C SER A 56 37.04 19.49 0.85
N GLN A 57 37.63 18.42 0.32
CA GLN A 57 39.03 18.41 -0.13
C GLN A 57 39.26 19.38 -1.30
N LEU A 58 38.38 19.38 -2.31
CA LEU A 58 38.45 20.29 -3.45
C LEU A 58 38.33 21.75 -3.03
N LYS A 59 37.45 22.07 -2.06
CA LYS A 59 37.37 23.41 -1.45
C LYS A 59 38.70 23.80 -0.81
N THR A 60 39.27 22.93 0.00
CA THR A 60 40.52 23.19 0.70
C THR A 60 41.68 23.41 -0.28
N ASN A 61 41.70 22.69 -1.40
CA ASN A 61 42.75 22.78 -2.41
C ASN A 61 42.57 23.94 -3.41
N ASN A 62 41.44 24.65 -3.39
CA ASN A 62 41.13 25.73 -4.35
C ASN A 62 40.60 26.99 -3.65
N THR A 63 41.17 27.35 -2.50
CA THR A 63 40.75 28.51 -1.71
C THR A 63 40.75 29.82 -2.49
N ASP A 64 41.60 29.92 -3.51
CA ASP A 64 41.86 31.17 -4.23
C ASP A 64 40.91 31.36 -5.43
N ASN A 65 40.08 30.35 -5.75
CA ASN A 65 39.11 30.40 -6.84
C ASN A 65 37.68 30.57 -6.31
N ALA A 66 37.27 31.82 -6.13
CA ALA A 66 35.99 32.19 -5.53
C ALA A 66 34.76 31.60 -6.28
N GLU A 67 34.80 31.50 -7.61
CA GLU A 67 33.71 30.91 -8.39
C GLU A 67 33.62 29.41 -8.15
N LEU A 68 34.76 28.70 -8.09
CA LEU A 68 34.79 27.28 -7.77
C LEU A 68 34.32 27.01 -6.33
N GLN A 69 34.70 27.86 -5.36
CA GLN A 69 34.21 27.77 -3.97
C GLN A 69 32.69 27.90 -3.89
N LYS A 70 32.12 28.82 -4.67
CA LYS A 70 30.67 29.03 -4.75
C LYS A 70 29.97 27.80 -5.33
N GLN A 71 30.46 27.25 -6.44
CA GLN A 71 29.90 26.05 -7.07
C GLN A 71 29.99 24.82 -6.15
N LEU A 72 31.11 24.63 -5.44
CA LEU A 72 31.25 23.55 -4.46
C LEU A 72 30.29 23.70 -3.27
N THR A 73 30.04 24.92 -2.81
CA THR A 73 29.06 25.19 -1.75
C THR A 73 27.64 24.88 -2.21
N ASP A 74 27.28 25.30 -3.42
CA ASP A 74 25.97 25.04 -3.99
C ASP A 74 25.73 23.54 -4.20
N LEU A 75 26.72 22.83 -4.76
CA LEU A 75 26.67 21.36 -4.90
C LEU A 75 26.50 20.65 -3.56
N GLN A 76 27.23 21.07 -2.52
CA GLN A 76 27.11 20.49 -1.18
C GLN A 76 25.71 20.70 -0.59
N SER A 77 25.12 21.89 -0.77
CA SER A 77 23.75 22.19 -0.34
C SER A 77 22.71 21.36 -1.10
N GLN A 78 22.88 21.18 -2.42
CA GLN A 78 21.97 20.35 -3.23
C GLN A 78 22.04 18.87 -2.84
N ILE A 79 23.23 18.37 -2.53
CA ILE A 79 23.43 16.99 -2.06
C ILE A 79 22.72 16.77 -0.72
N GLN A 80 22.93 17.66 0.25
CA GLN A 80 22.25 17.58 1.56
C GLN A 80 20.73 17.62 1.43
N THR A 81 20.20 18.48 0.55
CA THR A 81 18.76 18.57 0.31
C THR A 81 18.22 17.25 -0.24
N LYS A 82 18.86 16.70 -1.27
CA LYS A 82 18.43 15.43 -1.89
C LYS A 82 18.52 14.25 -0.94
N ASP A 83 19.55 14.18 -0.10
CA ASP A 83 19.70 13.11 0.89
C ASP A 83 18.62 13.18 1.98
N SER A 84 18.28 14.40 2.42
CA SER A 84 17.17 14.62 3.35
C SER A 84 15.83 14.21 2.73
N ASP A 85 15.55 14.66 1.51
CA ASP A 85 14.30 14.35 0.79
C ASP A 85 14.14 12.84 0.57
N ALA A 86 15.20 12.16 0.11
CA ALA A 86 15.20 10.72 -0.09
C ALA A 86 14.97 9.96 1.23
N THR A 87 15.60 10.40 2.31
CA THR A 87 15.41 9.81 3.64
C THR A 87 13.97 9.99 4.14
N GLN A 88 13.38 11.17 3.95
CA GLN A 88 11.99 11.44 4.31
C GLN A 88 11.01 10.59 3.50
N GLN A 89 11.19 10.52 2.18
CA GLN A 89 10.33 9.71 1.29
C GLN A 89 10.39 8.23 1.65
N LEU A 90 11.58 7.68 1.89
CA LEU A 90 11.74 6.29 2.31
C LEU A 90 11.07 6.02 3.66
N SER A 91 11.27 6.91 4.64
CA SER A 91 10.63 6.79 5.95
C SER A 91 9.11 6.82 5.84
N ALA A 92 8.56 7.72 5.02
CA ALA A 92 7.13 7.81 4.75
C ALA A 92 6.60 6.52 4.09
N ALA A 93 7.30 5.99 3.09
CA ALA A 93 6.92 4.75 2.41
C ALA A 93 6.94 3.53 3.36
N LYS A 94 7.97 3.41 4.22
CA LYS A 94 8.02 2.38 5.26
C LYS A 94 6.85 2.50 6.22
N LYS A 95 6.55 3.72 6.67
CA LYS A 95 5.43 4.02 7.56
C LYS A 95 4.10 3.63 6.95
N GLU A 96 3.85 4.04 5.72
CA GLU A 96 2.65 3.67 4.98
C GLU A 96 2.52 2.15 4.82
N PHE A 97 3.60 1.47 4.42
CA PHE A 97 3.57 0.02 4.26
C PHE A 97 3.29 -0.71 5.57
N ALA A 98 3.99 -0.34 6.64
CA ALA A 98 3.80 -0.94 7.96
C ALA A 98 2.35 -0.74 8.44
N VAL A 99 1.80 0.47 8.29
CA VAL A 99 0.42 0.76 8.68
C VAL A 99 -0.57 -0.06 7.85
N LYS A 100 -0.42 -0.11 6.53
CA LYS A 100 -1.30 -0.93 5.66
C LYS A 100 -1.24 -2.41 6.05
N LEU A 101 -0.07 -2.92 6.39
CA LEU A 101 0.11 -4.30 6.86
C LEU A 101 -0.61 -4.54 8.20
N ALA A 102 -0.41 -3.67 9.19
CA ALA A 102 -1.07 -3.79 10.48
C ALA A 102 -2.61 -3.63 10.38
N LEU A 103 -3.10 -2.72 9.53
CA LEU A 103 -4.53 -2.57 9.25
C LEU A 103 -5.10 -3.85 8.63
N LYS A 104 -4.40 -4.46 7.69
CA LYS A 104 -4.80 -5.74 7.08
C LYS A 104 -4.87 -6.88 8.10
N ASP A 105 -3.99 -6.87 9.10
CA ASP A 105 -3.98 -7.84 10.20
C ASP A 105 -5.10 -7.58 11.23
N SER A 106 -5.64 -6.36 11.30
CA SER A 106 -6.69 -5.96 12.25
C SER A 106 -8.08 -6.58 12.01
N GLY A 107 -8.27 -7.32 10.90
CA GLY A 107 -9.53 -7.92 10.51
C GLY A 107 -10.45 -7.00 9.69
N THR A 108 -9.93 -5.87 9.19
CA THR A 108 -10.65 -5.01 8.25
C THR A 108 -10.99 -5.74 6.95
N VAL A 109 -12.16 -5.44 6.37
CA VAL A 109 -12.58 -5.91 5.05
C VAL A 109 -11.94 -5.11 3.92
N ASN A 110 -11.51 -3.88 4.20
CA ASN A 110 -10.82 -3.01 3.24
C ASN A 110 -9.79 -2.15 3.97
N SER A 111 -8.51 -2.53 3.87
CA SER A 111 -7.40 -1.81 4.50
C SER A 111 -7.14 -0.45 3.89
N ASP A 112 -7.45 -0.22 2.61
CA ASP A 112 -7.17 1.04 1.92
C ASP A 112 -8.14 2.15 2.34
N ILE A 113 -9.43 1.82 2.48
CA ILE A 113 -10.44 2.75 3.02
C ILE A 113 -10.07 3.13 4.45
N LEU A 114 -9.70 2.14 5.27
CA LEU A 114 -9.33 2.36 6.66
C LEU A 114 -8.04 3.16 6.79
N PHE A 115 -7.06 2.89 5.91
CA PHE A 115 -5.81 3.63 5.82
C PHE A 115 -6.05 5.13 5.56
N GLY A 116 -6.98 5.47 4.67
CA GLY A 116 -7.37 6.86 4.42
C GLY A 116 -7.99 7.60 5.61
N GLN A 117 -8.40 6.88 6.67
CA GLN A 117 -8.93 7.45 7.90
C GLN A 117 -7.89 7.49 9.04
N VAL A 118 -6.73 6.85 8.87
CA VAL A 118 -5.67 6.85 9.87
C VAL A 118 -5.04 8.24 9.96
N ASN A 119 -4.96 8.75 11.19
CA ASN A 119 -4.11 9.89 11.49
C ASN A 119 -2.66 9.41 11.55
N MET A 120 -1.94 9.59 10.44
CA MET A 120 -0.54 9.19 10.30
C MET A 120 0.40 9.96 11.23
N ASP A 121 0.04 11.16 11.72
CA ASP A 121 0.89 11.93 12.63
C ASP A 121 0.96 11.29 14.03
N ASN A 122 -0.11 10.61 14.43
CA ASN A 122 -0.19 9.88 15.71
C ASN A 122 0.39 8.46 15.64
N VAL A 123 0.83 8.03 14.46
CA VAL A 123 1.44 6.71 14.27
C VAL A 123 2.95 6.82 14.36
N VAL A 124 3.59 5.95 15.14
CA VAL A 124 5.06 5.90 15.23
C VAL A 124 5.53 4.47 14.99
N ILE A 125 6.53 4.30 14.11
CA ILE A 125 7.27 3.05 14.00
C ILE A 125 8.37 3.07 15.07
N GLN A 126 8.34 2.08 15.94
CA GLN A 126 9.37 1.84 16.95
C GLN A 126 10.55 1.07 16.33
N ASP A 127 11.71 1.15 16.97
CA ASP A 127 12.95 0.51 16.50
C ASP A 127 12.85 -1.03 16.39
N ASP A 128 11.90 -1.65 17.11
CA ASP A 128 11.61 -3.09 17.02
C ASP A 128 10.66 -3.45 15.85
N GLY A 129 10.28 -2.46 15.03
CA GLY A 129 9.35 -2.60 13.92
C GLY A 129 7.88 -2.59 14.33
N LYS A 130 7.55 -2.40 15.61
CA LYS A 130 6.15 -2.24 16.05
C LYS A 130 5.62 -0.85 15.76
N ILE A 131 4.31 -0.79 15.56
CA ILE A 131 3.58 0.45 15.31
C ILE A 131 2.85 0.83 16.60
N SER A 132 3.12 2.01 17.15
CA SER A 132 2.32 2.59 18.23
C SER A 132 1.30 3.59 17.70
N GLY A 133 0.22 3.80 18.47
CA GLY A 133 -0.84 4.76 18.15
C GLY A 133 -1.82 4.32 17.05
N LEU A 134 -1.61 3.15 16.44
CA LEU A 134 -2.53 2.57 15.45
C LEU A 134 -3.66 1.76 16.11
N ASP A 135 -3.37 1.02 17.18
CA ASP A 135 -4.35 0.15 17.85
C ASP A 135 -5.55 0.94 18.40
N ASP A 136 -5.29 2.08 19.04
CA ASP A 136 -6.34 2.97 19.57
C ASP A 136 -7.23 3.51 18.44
N GLN A 137 -6.64 3.81 17.28
CA GLN A 137 -7.39 4.28 16.11
C GLN A 137 -8.26 3.16 15.55
N VAL A 138 -7.70 1.94 15.41
CA VAL A 138 -8.43 0.76 14.97
C VAL A 138 -9.59 0.42 15.91
N ALA A 139 -9.40 0.52 17.23
CA ALA A 139 -10.47 0.32 18.21
C ALA A 139 -11.63 1.32 18.00
N ARG A 140 -11.32 2.60 17.82
CA ARG A 140 -12.32 3.64 17.51
C ARG A 140 -13.03 3.35 16.19
N PHE A 141 -12.31 2.89 15.17
CA PHE A 141 -12.91 2.52 13.89
C PHE A 141 -13.85 1.33 14.00
N LYS A 142 -13.55 0.34 14.86
CA LYS A 142 -14.46 -0.79 15.12
C LYS A 142 -15.79 -0.34 15.72
N GLU A 143 -15.78 0.72 16.53
CA GLU A 143 -16.99 1.31 17.10
C GLU A 143 -17.75 2.19 16.10
N SER A 144 -17.05 3.05 15.36
CA SER A 144 -17.68 4.04 14.48
C SER A 144 -18.03 3.51 13.08
N MET A 145 -17.25 2.54 12.60
CA MET A 145 -17.35 1.95 11.26
C MET A 145 -17.33 0.41 11.34
N PRO A 146 -18.24 -0.22 12.12
CA PRO A 146 -18.23 -1.66 12.34
C PRO A 146 -18.37 -2.47 11.05
N TYR A 147 -19.03 -1.92 10.03
CA TYR A 147 -19.19 -2.52 8.71
C TYR A 147 -17.86 -2.67 7.93
N LEU A 148 -16.80 -1.96 8.32
CA LEU A 148 -15.46 -2.14 7.75
C LEU A 148 -14.69 -3.29 8.39
N PHE A 149 -15.22 -3.92 9.43
CA PHE A 149 -14.60 -5.04 10.12
C PHE A 149 -15.41 -6.30 9.91
N GLN A 150 -14.74 -7.44 9.89
CA GLN A 150 -15.43 -8.72 9.80
C GLN A 150 -16.35 -8.92 11.00
N SER A 151 -17.63 -9.17 10.73
CA SER A 151 -18.59 -9.57 11.76
C SER A 151 -18.12 -10.87 12.41
N THR A 152 -18.04 -10.88 13.73
CA THR A 152 -17.78 -12.09 14.53
C THR A 152 -18.99 -13.01 14.61
N GLU A 153 -20.15 -12.58 14.09
CA GLU A 153 -21.35 -13.42 14.01
C GLU A 153 -21.31 -14.29 12.75
N THR A 154 -20.81 -15.51 12.93
CA THR A 154 -21.05 -16.61 12.00
C THR A 154 -22.50 -17.06 12.12
N THR A 155 -23.46 -16.28 11.63
CA THR A 155 -24.72 -16.89 11.17
C THR A 155 -24.51 -17.28 9.71
N PRO A 156 -24.40 -18.59 9.40
CA PRO A 156 -24.38 -19.02 8.01
C PRO A 156 -25.65 -18.46 7.34
N PRO A 157 -25.59 -17.91 6.12
CA PRO A 157 -26.80 -17.57 5.41
C PRO A 157 -27.61 -18.85 5.23
N THR A 158 -28.71 -19.00 5.97
CA THR A 158 -29.77 -19.97 5.71
C THR A 158 -30.52 -19.56 4.44
N GLY A 159 -29.80 -19.53 3.33
CA GLY A 159 -30.35 -19.45 2.00
C GLY A 159 -29.80 -20.63 1.25
N LYS A 160 -30.62 -21.68 1.03
CA LYS A 160 -30.30 -22.69 0.02
C LYS A 160 -30.09 -21.94 -1.29
N VAL A 161 -28.84 -21.82 -1.76
CA VAL A 161 -28.58 -21.53 -3.16
C VAL A 161 -28.97 -22.78 -3.91
N THR A 162 -30.22 -22.84 -4.37
CA THR A 162 -30.57 -23.77 -5.43
C THR A 162 -29.90 -23.24 -6.69
N ILE A 163 -28.77 -23.85 -7.05
CA ILE A 163 -28.23 -23.74 -8.41
C ILE A 163 -29.28 -24.39 -9.30
N GLY A 164 -30.22 -23.58 -9.81
CA GLY A 164 -31.13 -23.99 -10.87
C GLY A 164 -30.27 -24.42 -12.04
N GLY A 165 -30.38 -25.69 -12.41
CA GLY A 165 -29.54 -26.32 -13.41
C GLY A 165 -29.51 -25.52 -14.71
N ASN A 166 -28.35 -25.56 -15.36
CA ASN A 166 -28.17 -25.12 -16.73
C ASN A 166 -29.31 -25.69 -17.61
N PRO A 167 -30.16 -24.86 -18.23
CA PRO A 167 -31.15 -25.36 -19.16
C PRO A 167 -30.42 -25.93 -20.38
N PRO A 168 -30.87 -27.06 -20.95
CA PRO A 168 -30.25 -27.61 -22.15
C PRO A 168 -30.37 -26.61 -23.29
N ALA A 169 -29.33 -26.53 -24.12
CA ALA A 169 -29.26 -25.67 -25.28
C ALA A 169 -30.44 -25.92 -26.22
N GLY A 170 -31.30 -24.92 -26.37
CA GLY A 170 -32.47 -25.00 -27.23
C GLY A 170 -33.20 -23.66 -27.37
N SER A 171 -32.69 -22.83 -28.28
CA SER A 171 -33.39 -21.78 -29.04
C SER A 171 -34.40 -20.89 -28.30
N GLN A 172 -33.99 -19.67 -27.94
CA GLN A 172 -34.79 -18.47 -28.25
C GLN A 172 -33.87 -17.30 -28.61
N ALA A 173 -33.90 -16.95 -29.88
CA ALA A 173 -33.33 -15.73 -30.42
C ALA A 173 -34.14 -14.51 -29.93
N GLY A 174 -33.46 -13.42 -29.61
CA GLY A 174 -34.07 -12.09 -29.77
C GLY A 174 -34.05 -11.09 -28.61
N GLU A 175 -33.25 -11.25 -27.54
CA GLU A 175 -33.12 -10.15 -26.56
C GLU A 175 -32.02 -9.16 -26.94
N LYS A 176 -32.42 -7.92 -27.26
CA LYS A 176 -31.52 -6.78 -27.45
C LYS A 176 -30.71 -6.53 -26.17
N THR A 177 -29.41 -6.32 -26.35
CA THR A 177 -28.48 -6.07 -25.24
C THR A 177 -28.79 -4.75 -24.53
N MET A 178 -28.36 -4.61 -23.28
CA MET A 178 -28.54 -3.36 -22.52
C MET A 178 -27.96 -2.14 -23.27
N VAL A 179 -26.86 -2.33 -24.00
CA VAL A 179 -26.23 -1.29 -24.82
C VAL A 179 -27.17 -0.83 -25.94
N GLN A 180 -27.81 -1.77 -26.65
CA GLN A 180 -28.78 -1.43 -27.71
C GLN A 180 -30.00 -0.70 -27.17
N LYS A 181 -30.47 -1.04 -25.97
CA LYS A 181 -31.60 -0.37 -25.31
C LYS A 181 -31.27 1.05 -24.85
N ILE A 182 -30.01 1.32 -24.50
CA ILE A 182 -29.55 2.67 -24.11
C ILE A 182 -29.41 3.55 -25.36
N GLN A 183 -28.90 3.00 -26.46
CA GLN A 183 -28.67 3.73 -27.70
C GLN A 183 -29.97 4.19 -28.38
N GLU A 184 -31.05 3.41 -28.29
CA GLU A 184 -32.38 3.81 -28.76
C GLU A 184 -33.02 4.94 -27.93
N ARG A 185 -32.58 5.17 -26.69
CA ARG A 185 -33.12 6.25 -25.83
C ARG A 185 -32.38 7.58 -25.95
N LEU A 186 -31.22 7.57 -26.60
CA LEU A 186 -30.35 8.74 -26.76
C LEU A 186 -30.37 9.31 -28.19
N GLY A 187 -31.14 8.71 -29.10
CA GLY A 187 -31.31 9.20 -30.47
C GLY A 187 -32.73 9.73 -30.72
N GLU A 188 -32.97 10.99 -30.36
CA GLU A 188 -33.85 11.93 -31.09
C GLU A 188 -33.03 13.19 -31.41
#